data_AF-A0A418WW64-F1
#
_entry.id   AF-A0A418WW64-F1
#
_cell.length_a   1.000
_cell.length_b   1.000
_cell.length_c   1.000
_cell.angle_alpha   90.00
_cell.angle_beta   90.00
_cell.angle_gamma   90.00
#
_symmetry.space_group_name_H-M   'P 1'
#
loop_
_entity.id
_entity.type
_entity.pdbx_description
1 polymer ?
#
loop_
_entity_poly.entity_id
_entity_poly.type
_entity_poly.pdbx_seq_one_letter_code
_entity_poly.pdbx_strand_id
1 'polypeptide(L)'
;MPDIEFLADCPTSLSASAAAIPVTAAPATMTAEDADLSRLVGRGCSIALPWLEPNAALDLCMADAVPAGLPGALALRGAFGAVVAEDGVRFLRALTGIDLTAELDADDARWAWIQSACIGRLAGTPFADVEEIGRSPETELESAAEMPALRLALRSHGHVVMVRTLAAAGTWLNLLRATEWTPHRAPLSELFGLAVEMPVRIARHTLPASALKAVAAGDIIVPDSPNFMCDGTGAIRLGAVHAHVRYEAPCTFTIIALENRVETIEQDVNDYADDFDESLVADMEGSAADESMLTALSGDDEPREQDAALDAPSPEEAEHASALDTVPVTLDFEMGKARMPLGELRTLGPGTIVPFKGGSPASIAILSAGRQLGRGELVDVDGQLAIRITQWGRT
;
A
#
# COMPACT_ATOMS: atom_id res chain seq x y z
N MET A 1 -49.53 -9.77 -26.63
CA MET A 1 -48.06 -9.81 -26.72
C MET A 1 -47.68 -9.31 -28.10
N PRO A 2 -47.02 -8.16 -28.20
CA PRO A 2 -46.20 -7.85 -29.34
C PRO A 2 -44.72 -7.71 -28.96
N ASP A 3 -43.90 -8.00 -29.95
CA ASP A 3 -42.44 -7.97 -30.00
C ASP A 3 -41.84 -6.61 -29.62
N ILE A 4 -40.69 -6.64 -28.93
CA ILE A 4 -39.79 -5.49 -28.84
C ILE A 4 -38.43 -5.93 -29.39
N GLU A 5 -38.11 -5.40 -30.56
CA GLU A 5 -36.88 -5.56 -31.31
C GLU A 5 -35.66 -5.01 -30.54
N PHE A 6 -34.57 -5.76 -30.63
CA PHE A 6 -33.21 -5.34 -30.32
C PHE A 6 -32.79 -4.20 -31.27
N LEU A 7 -32.59 -3.00 -30.74
CA LEU A 7 -31.78 -1.98 -31.39
C LEU A 7 -30.46 -1.84 -30.64
N ALA A 8 -29.43 -2.39 -31.29
CA ALA A 8 -28.05 -2.11 -31.00
C ALA A 8 -27.73 -0.66 -31.38
N ASP A 9 -27.26 0.12 -30.42
CA ASP A 9 -26.46 1.31 -30.73
C ASP A 9 -25.22 1.28 -29.85
N CYS A 10 -24.15 0.79 -30.46
CA CYS A 10 -22.81 0.71 -29.90
C CYS A 10 -22.04 1.92 -30.43
N PRO A 11 -21.76 2.98 -29.64
CA PRO A 11 -20.95 4.07 -30.13
C PRO A 11 -19.49 3.60 -30.28
N THR A 12 -19.15 3.29 -31.52
CA THR A 12 -17.79 3.00 -31.98
C THR A 12 -17.08 4.33 -32.22
N SER A 13 -16.10 4.65 -31.37
CA SER A 13 -14.86 5.40 -31.66
C SER A 13 -14.44 6.30 -30.49
N LEU A 14 -13.64 5.74 -29.58
CA LEU A 14 -12.75 6.53 -28.73
C LEU A 14 -11.47 6.78 -29.54
N SER A 15 -11.48 7.83 -30.36
CA SER A 15 -10.25 8.42 -30.86
C SER A 15 -9.59 9.17 -29.70
N ALA A 16 -8.69 8.50 -28.99
CA ALA A 16 -7.88 9.11 -27.95
C ALA A 16 -6.81 9.99 -28.62
N SER A 17 -7.20 11.22 -28.95
CA SER A 17 -6.23 12.30 -29.13
C SER A 17 -5.60 12.57 -27.77
N ALA A 18 -4.36 12.14 -27.59
CA ALA A 18 -3.54 12.47 -26.44
C ALA A 18 -3.21 13.98 -26.47
N ALA A 19 -4.22 14.80 -26.17
CA ALA A 19 -4.00 16.17 -25.77
C ALA A 19 -3.29 16.10 -24.42
N ALA A 20 -2.00 16.44 -24.41
CA ALA A 20 -1.23 16.60 -23.20
C ALA A 20 -2.00 17.52 -22.26
N ILE A 21 -2.53 16.96 -21.17
CA ILE A 21 -3.13 17.74 -20.09
C ILE A 21 -1.98 18.59 -19.52
N PRO A 22 -2.04 19.92 -19.61
CA PRO A 22 -1.00 20.75 -19.04
C PRO A 22 -1.00 20.53 -17.53
N VAL A 23 0.02 19.82 -17.03
CA VAL A 23 0.31 19.67 -15.60
C VAL A 23 0.91 21.00 -15.14
N THR A 24 0.07 22.02 -15.07
CA THR A 24 0.42 23.37 -14.61
C THR A 24 -0.53 23.81 -13.49
N ALA A 25 -0.92 22.88 -12.64
CA ALA A 25 -1.43 23.22 -11.32
C ALA A 25 -0.31 22.89 -10.33
N ALA A 26 0.19 23.91 -9.62
CA ALA A 26 1.00 23.66 -8.43
C ALA A 26 0.20 22.72 -7.51
N PRO A 27 0.84 21.71 -6.89
CA PRO A 27 0.13 20.79 -6.01
C PRO A 27 -0.56 21.60 -4.92
N ALA A 28 -1.81 21.26 -4.62
CA ALA A 28 -2.54 21.90 -3.53
C ALA A 28 -1.75 21.71 -2.23
N THR A 29 -1.49 22.79 -1.50
CA THR A 29 -0.90 22.74 -0.16
C THR A 29 -1.94 22.24 0.83
N MET A 30 -1.62 21.19 1.57
CA MET A 30 -2.51 20.56 2.54
C MET A 30 -1.81 20.52 3.90
N THR A 31 -2.52 20.83 4.99
CA THR A 31 -1.95 20.73 6.33
C THR A 31 -1.86 19.26 6.78
N ALA A 32 -1.10 18.99 7.84
CA ALA A 32 -1.05 17.65 8.42
C ALA A 32 -2.42 17.18 8.96
N GLU A 33 -3.20 18.10 9.53
CA GLU A 33 -4.55 17.79 10.03
C GLU A 33 -5.53 17.47 8.89
N ASP A 34 -5.45 18.20 7.78
CA ASP A 34 -6.26 17.90 6.59
C ASP A 34 -5.89 16.53 5.99
N ALA A 35 -4.60 16.19 5.97
CA ALA A 35 -4.11 14.88 5.54
C ALA A 35 -4.66 13.75 6.42
N ASP A 36 -4.61 13.97 7.74
CA ASP A 36 -5.10 13.03 8.75
C ASP A 36 -6.62 12.82 8.64
N LEU A 37 -7.37 13.91 8.44
CA LEU A 37 -8.81 13.86 8.23
C LEU A 37 -9.16 13.10 6.95
N SER A 38 -8.48 13.42 5.84
CA SER A 38 -8.65 12.75 4.55
C SER A 38 -8.35 11.25 4.64
N ARG A 39 -7.33 10.85 5.41
CA ARG A 39 -6.99 9.44 5.64
C ARG A 39 -8.07 8.68 6.42
N LEU A 40 -8.73 9.33 7.39
CA LEU A 40 -9.78 8.71 8.20
C LEU A 40 -11.14 8.65 7.48
N VAL A 41 -11.48 9.70 6.73
CA VAL A 41 -12.83 9.91 6.16
C VAL A 41 -12.87 9.72 4.64
N GLY A 42 -11.74 9.53 3.97
CA GLY A 42 -11.66 9.50 2.50
C GLY A 42 -12.56 8.46 1.82
N ARG A 43 -12.74 7.28 2.43
CA ARG A 43 -13.72 6.26 1.98
C ARG A 43 -15.09 6.37 2.66
N GLY A 44 -15.19 7.30 3.59
CA GLY A 44 -16.26 7.43 4.56
C GLY A 44 -16.09 6.51 5.77
N CYS A 45 -16.82 6.83 6.82
CA CYS A 45 -16.94 6.03 8.03
C CYS A 45 -18.38 6.11 8.53
N SER A 46 -18.76 5.17 9.40
CA SER A 46 -20.10 5.13 9.97
C SER A 46 -20.10 4.79 11.44
N ILE A 47 -21.10 5.28 12.17
CA ILE A 47 -21.35 4.94 13.56
C ILE A 47 -22.81 4.51 13.73
N ALA A 48 -23.04 3.46 14.50
CA ALA A 48 -24.38 2.97 14.80
C ALA A 48 -25.04 3.84 15.89
N LEU A 49 -26.34 4.12 15.72
CA LEU A 49 -27.16 4.90 16.65
C LEU A 49 -28.34 4.07 17.19
N PRO A 50 -28.09 2.97 17.92
CA PRO A 50 -29.12 2.01 18.30
C PRO A 50 -30.22 2.57 19.22
N TRP A 51 -29.95 3.69 19.89
CA TRP A 51 -30.91 4.40 20.74
C TRP A 51 -31.98 5.14 19.92
N LEU A 52 -31.70 5.47 18.66
CA LEU A 52 -32.66 6.09 17.75
C LEU A 52 -33.57 5.01 17.13
N GLU A 53 -32.95 3.96 16.59
CA GLU A 53 -33.60 2.77 16.00
C GLU A 53 -32.54 1.66 15.82
N PRO A 54 -32.88 0.35 15.87
CA PRO A 54 -31.90 -0.74 15.80
C PRO A 54 -30.92 -0.70 14.62
N ASN A 55 -31.34 -0.18 13.46
CA ASN A 55 -30.50 -0.07 12.26
C ASN A 55 -30.15 1.38 11.91
N ALA A 56 -30.36 2.32 12.82
CA ALA A 56 -29.99 3.70 12.59
C ALA A 56 -28.46 3.82 12.56
N ALA A 57 -27.95 4.57 11.59
CA ALA A 57 -26.54 4.83 11.43
C ALA A 57 -26.32 6.26 10.96
N LEU A 58 -25.21 6.84 11.38
CA LEU A 58 -24.71 8.11 10.87
C LEU A 58 -23.45 7.83 10.05
N ASP A 59 -23.50 8.11 8.76
CA ASP A 59 -22.36 8.01 7.87
C ASP A 59 -21.72 9.39 7.70
N LEU A 60 -20.41 9.42 7.62
CA LEU A 60 -19.61 10.61 7.35
C LEU A 60 -18.73 10.34 6.13
N CYS A 61 -18.72 11.24 5.16
CA CYS A 61 -17.82 11.18 4.01
C CYS A 61 -17.36 12.58 3.59
N MET A 62 -16.30 12.66 2.79
CA MET A 62 -15.87 13.93 2.20
C MET A 62 -17.00 14.52 1.34
N ALA A 63 -17.22 15.84 1.43
CA ALA A 63 -18.16 16.54 0.56
C ALA A 63 -17.42 17.26 -0.57
N ASP A 64 -18.10 17.39 -1.71
CA ASP A 64 -17.65 18.23 -2.80
C ASP A 64 -17.74 19.72 -2.43
N ALA A 65 -17.05 20.56 -3.22
CA ALA A 65 -16.88 22.00 -2.98
C ALA A 65 -18.18 22.72 -2.57
N VAL A 66 -18.02 23.66 -1.63
CA VAL A 66 -19.09 24.43 -1.00
C VAL A 66 -19.77 25.32 -2.05
N PRO A 67 -21.09 25.20 -2.32
CA PRO A 67 -21.81 26.18 -3.12
C PRO A 67 -21.83 27.53 -2.39
N ALA A 68 -21.98 28.63 -3.13
CA ALA A 68 -22.01 29.97 -2.53
C ALA A 68 -23.20 30.12 -1.56
N GLY A 69 -22.92 30.11 -0.26
CA GLY A 69 -23.88 30.27 0.84
C GLY A 69 -24.33 28.97 1.49
N LEU A 70 -24.63 29.04 2.80
CA LEU A 70 -25.15 27.92 3.61
C LEU A 70 -26.56 28.28 4.11
N PRO A 71 -27.61 27.96 3.34
CA PRO A 71 -28.97 28.27 3.76
C PRO A 71 -29.34 27.48 5.02
N GLY A 72 -29.98 28.16 5.98
CA GLY A 72 -30.39 27.52 7.25
C GLY A 72 -29.21 27.02 8.08
N ALA A 73 -28.03 27.64 7.94
CA ALA A 73 -26.84 27.26 8.68
C ALA A 73 -27.07 27.29 10.20
N LEU A 74 -26.67 26.21 10.85
CA LEU A 74 -26.73 26.08 12.30
C LEU A 74 -25.38 25.59 12.81
N ALA A 75 -24.79 26.32 13.75
CA ALA A 75 -23.59 25.93 14.46
C ALA A 75 -23.94 25.00 15.62
N LEU A 76 -23.20 23.91 15.73
CA LEU A 76 -23.10 23.07 16.91
C LEU A 76 -21.75 23.35 17.55
N ARG A 77 -21.74 23.87 18.78
CA ARG A 77 -20.51 24.22 19.50
C ARG A 77 -20.37 23.33 20.74
N GLY A 78 -19.18 22.80 20.94
CA GLY A 78 -18.89 21.91 22.06
C GLY A 78 -17.40 21.74 22.29
N ALA A 79 -17.03 20.79 23.14
CA ALA A 79 -15.63 20.48 23.46
C ALA A 79 -14.78 20.10 22.24
N PHE A 80 -15.41 19.54 21.20
CA PHE A 80 -14.74 19.19 19.93
C PHE A 80 -14.45 20.42 19.05
N GLY A 81 -15.10 21.57 19.28
CA GLY A 81 -15.04 22.77 18.45
C GLY A 81 -16.42 23.16 17.90
N ALA A 82 -16.44 23.96 16.82
CA ALA A 82 -17.66 24.38 16.15
C ALA A 82 -17.83 23.64 14.81
N VAL A 83 -18.98 23.00 14.61
CA VAL A 83 -19.39 22.38 13.34
C VAL A 83 -20.62 23.11 12.81
N VAL A 84 -20.51 23.67 11.61
CA VAL A 84 -21.60 24.38 10.93
C VAL A 84 -22.31 23.42 9.99
N ALA A 85 -23.61 23.21 10.18
CA ALA A 85 -24.43 22.35 9.35
C ALA A 85 -25.35 23.15 8.42
N GLU A 86 -25.33 22.83 7.13
CA GLU A 86 -26.28 23.33 6.13
C GLU A 86 -27.69 22.81 6.45
N ASP A 87 -28.70 23.67 6.58
CA ASP A 87 -30.03 23.24 7.03
C ASP A 87 -29.98 22.42 8.34
N GLY A 88 -29.17 22.88 9.29
CA GLY A 88 -28.88 22.13 10.52
C GLY A 88 -30.12 21.87 11.40
N VAL A 89 -31.18 22.68 11.24
CA VAL A 89 -32.48 22.45 11.89
C VAL A 89 -33.10 21.14 11.44
N ARG A 90 -33.10 20.87 10.13
CA ARG A 90 -33.63 19.61 9.57
C ARG A 90 -32.82 18.42 10.06
N PHE A 91 -31.50 18.56 10.12
CA PHE A 91 -30.62 17.51 10.62
C PHE A 91 -30.85 17.21 12.11
N LEU A 92 -30.87 18.24 12.96
CA LEU A 92 -31.15 18.08 14.39
C LEU A 92 -32.54 17.53 14.64
N ARG A 93 -33.55 17.92 13.85
CA ARG A 93 -34.89 17.34 13.93
C ARG A 93 -34.87 15.84 13.61
N ALA A 94 -34.06 15.42 12.63
CA ALA A 94 -33.93 14.01 12.28
C ALA A 94 -33.19 13.21 13.36
N LEU A 95 -32.16 13.78 13.98
CA LEU A 95 -31.40 13.14 15.07
C LEU A 95 -32.16 13.10 16.40
N THR A 96 -32.79 14.21 16.79
CA THR A 96 -33.34 14.40 18.13
C THR A 96 -34.86 14.29 18.18
N GLY A 97 -35.54 14.42 17.04
CA GLY A 97 -37.00 14.54 16.97
C GLY A 97 -37.56 15.91 17.38
N ILE A 98 -36.71 16.88 17.72
CA ILE A 98 -37.11 18.22 18.16
C ILE A 98 -37.02 19.19 16.98
N ASP A 99 -38.11 19.93 16.73
CA ASP A 99 -38.15 20.96 15.68
C ASP A 99 -37.75 22.32 16.25
N LEU A 100 -36.66 22.89 15.75
CA LEU A 100 -36.14 24.19 16.19
C LEU A 100 -36.66 25.36 15.34
N THR A 101 -37.38 25.09 14.24
CA THR A 101 -37.69 26.08 13.18
C THR A 101 -38.40 27.33 13.71
N ALA A 102 -39.38 27.15 14.61
CA ALA A 102 -40.21 28.26 15.10
C ALA A 102 -39.56 29.05 16.25
N GLU A 103 -38.45 28.57 16.81
CA GLU A 103 -38.01 28.94 18.16
C GLU A 103 -36.59 29.52 18.18
N LEU A 104 -35.88 29.48 17.05
CA LEU A 104 -34.55 30.10 16.87
C LEU A 104 -34.52 31.62 17.11
N ASP A 105 -35.68 32.27 17.03
CA ASP A 105 -35.86 33.71 17.26
C ASP A 105 -36.82 33.98 18.45
N ALA A 106 -37.12 32.96 19.26
CA ALA A 106 -38.03 33.09 20.40
C ALA A 106 -37.37 33.78 21.61
N ASP A 107 -38.21 34.22 22.56
CA ASP A 107 -37.77 34.77 23.85
C ASP A 107 -36.70 33.87 24.53
N ASP A 108 -35.70 34.50 25.15
CA ASP A 108 -34.48 33.86 25.68
C ASP A 108 -34.81 32.65 26.57
N ALA A 109 -35.86 32.75 27.38
CA ALA A 109 -36.26 31.68 28.30
C ALA A 109 -36.79 30.43 27.58
N ARG A 110 -37.55 30.61 26.49
CA ARG A 110 -38.13 29.50 25.72
C ARG A 110 -37.09 28.85 24.84
N TRP A 111 -36.25 29.65 24.19
CA TRP A 111 -35.10 29.17 23.43
C TRP A 111 -34.15 28.34 24.31
N ALA A 112 -33.77 28.86 25.48
CA ALA A 112 -32.87 28.16 26.40
C ALA A 112 -33.40 26.78 26.81
N TRP A 113 -34.71 26.65 27.03
CA TRP A 113 -35.33 25.35 27.35
C TRP A 113 -35.27 24.38 26.18
N ILE A 114 -35.65 24.81 24.97
CA ILE A 114 -35.66 23.94 23.77
C ILE A 114 -34.25 23.52 23.38
N GLN A 115 -33.30 24.44 23.41
CA GLN A 115 -31.88 24.16 23.16
C GLN A 115 -31.38 23.09 24.15
N SER A 116 -31.65 23.26 25.44
CA SER A 116 -31.23 22.29 26.47
C SER A 116 -31.85 20.91 26.26
N ALA A 117 -33.12 20.85 25.85
CA ALA A 117 -33.79 19.59 25.51
C ALA A 117 -33.19 18.93 24.27
N CYS A 118 -32.81 19.73 23.25
CA CYS A 118 -32.14 19.25 22.05
C CYS A 118 -30.75 18.69 22.38
N ILE A 119 -29.93 19.43 23.12
CA ILE A 119 -28.61 19.01 23.60
C ILE A 119 -28.70 17.70 24.40
N GLY A 120 -29.66 17.60 25.33
CA GLY A 120 -29.85 16.38 26.11
C GLY A 120 -30.13 15.14 25.25
N ARG A 121 -30.75 15.28 24.08
CA ARG A 121 -30.97 14.18 23.13
C ARG A 121 -29.77 13.86 22.24
N LEU A 122 -28.77 14.74 22.18
CA LEU A 122 -27.52 14.47 21.46
C LEU A 122 -26.56 13.56 22.26
N ALA A 123 -26.81 13.31 23.54
CA ALA A 123 -25.94 12.51 24.41
C ALA A 123 -25.60 11.09 23.89
N GLY A 124 -26.45 10.51 23.03
CA GLY A 124 -26.20 9.20 22.37
C GLY A 124 -25.54 9.30 21.00
N THR A 125 -25.24 10.51 20.52
CA THR A 125 -24.68 10.79 19.19
C THR A 125 -23.20 11.18 19.28
N PRO A 126 -22.49 11.26 18.15
CA PRO A 126 -21.18 11.94 18.09
C PRO A 126 -21.17 13.41 18.51
N PHE A 127 -22.34 14.02 18.70
CA PHE A 127 -22.52 15.40 19.15
C PHE A 127 -22.88 15.48 20.64
N ALA A 128 -22.55 14.46 21.44
CA ALA A 128 -22.86 14.41 22.87
C ALA A 128 -22.29 15.59 23.67
N ASP A 129 -21.12 16.09 23.27
CA ASP A 129 -20.42 17.20 23.93
C ASP A 129 -20.84 18.58 23.40
N VAL A 130 -21.97 18.69 22.69
CA VAL A 130 -22.53 20.00 22.29
C VAL A 130 -23.03 20.74 23.52
N GLU A 131 -22.56 21.97 23.69
CA GLU A 131 -22.94 22.87 24.78
C GLU A 131 -23.86 23.99 24.30
N GLU A 132 -23.78 24.35 23.01
CA GLU A 132 -24.55 25.44 22.42
C GLU A 132 -24.93 25.11 20.97
N ILE A 133 -26.16 25.48 20.61
CA ILE A 133 -26.73 25.37 19.27
C ILE A 133 -27.17 26.78 18.88
N GLY A 134 -26.78 27.28 17.72
CA GLY A 134 -27.15 28.64 17.34
C GLY A 134 -26.97 28.91 15.86
N ARG A 135 -27.56 30.00 15.36
CA ARG A 135 -27.27 30.46 14.00
C ARG A 135 -25.82 30.92 13.92
N SER A 136 -25.12 30.51 12.88
CA SER A 136 -23.78 31.07 12.60
C SER A 136 -23.90 32.51 12.13
N PRO A 137 -23.18 33.48 12.72
CA PRO A 137 -23.08 34.81 12.16
C PRO A 137 -22.40 34.78 10.78
N GLU A 138 -22.72 35.74 9.91
CA GLU A 138 -22.19 35.82 8.53
C GLU A 138 -20.65 35.76 8.48
N THR A 139 -19.97 36.38 9.45
CA THR A 139 -18.50 36.38 9.55
C THR A 139 -17.90 34.98 9.80
N GLU A 140 -18.60 34.12 10.54
CA GLU A 140 -18.18 32.72 10.73
C GLU A 140 -18.43 31.87 9.48
N LEU A 141 -19.48 32.19 8.73
CA LEU A 141 -19.83 31.50 7.48
C LEU A 141 -18.82 31.79 6.37
N GLU A 142 -18.31 33.02 6.29
CA GLU A 142 -17.22 33.41 5.40
C GLU A 142 -15.94 32.63 5.70
N SER A 143 -15.57 32.52 6.99
CA SER A 143 -14.39 31.76 7.43
C SER A 143 -14.57 30.25 7.26
N ALA A 144 -15.80 29.75 7.42
CA ALA A 144 -16.12 28.33 7.26
C ALA A 144 -16.04 27.87 5.80
N ALA A 145 -16.19 28.77 4.82
CA ALA A 145 -16.09 28.42 3.40
C ALA A 145 -14.71 27.87 2.99
N GLU A 146 -13.66 28.21 3.74
CA GLU A 146 -12.29 27.70 3.54
C GLU A 146 -12.00 26.40 4.30
N MET A 147 -12.93 25.95 5.16
CA MET A 147 -12.78 24.74 5.97
C MET A 147 -13.18 23.47 5.21
N PRO A 148 -12.65 22.30 5.60
CA PRO A 148 -13.04 21.04 4.98
C PRO A 148 -14.54 20.79 5.16
N ALA A 149 -15.21 20.56 4.03
CA ALA A 149 -16.61 20.18 3.98
C ALA A 149 -16.73 18.66 4.04
N LEU A 150 -17.52 18.17 5.00
CA LEU A 150 -17.93 16.77 5.09
C LEU A 150 -19.43 16.66 4.89
N ARG A 151 -19.91 15.48 4.53
CA ARG A 151 -21.33 15.15 4.42
C ARG A 151 -21.67 14.16 5.53
N LEU A 152 -22.67 14.50 6.32
CA LEU A 152 -23.30 13.59 7.28
C LEU A 152 -24.58 13.03 6.66
N ALA A 153 -24.75 11.72 6.70
CA ALA A 153 -25.96 11.04 6.27
C ALA A 153 -26.53 10.22 7.43
N LEU A 154 -27.65 10.66 7.98
CA LEU A 154 -28.41 9.90 8.96
C LEU A 154 -29.34 8.93 8.22
N ARG A 155 -29.10 7.63 8.37
CA ARG A 155 -29.98 6.55 7.92
C ARG A 155 -30.84 6.11 9.10
N SER A 156 -32.16 6.13 8.95
CA SER A 156 -33.09 5.64 9.97
C SER A 156 -34.45 5.35 9.34
N HIS A 157 -35.12 4.26 9.72
CA HIS A 157 -36.47 3.91 9.25
C HIS A 157 -36.63 3.87 7.70
N GLY A 158 -35.57 3.48 6.97
CA GLY A 158 -35.58 3.47 5.50
C GLY A 158 -35.50 4.86 4.84
N HIS A 159 -35.35 5.92 5.63
CA HIS A 159 -35.12 7.28 5.17
C HIS A 159 -33.65 7.67 5.36
N VAL A 160 -33.19 8.60 4.52
CA VAL A 160 -31.86 9.20 4.63
C VAL A 160 -31.99 10.70 4.68
N VAL A 161 -31.46 11.32 5.74
CA VAL A 161 -31.31 12.76 5.85
C VAL A 161 -29.84 13.08 5.69
N MET A 162 -29.50 13.86 4.66
CA MET A 162 -28.12 14.26 4.38
C MET A 162 -27.96 15.76 4.61
N VAL A 163 -26.86 16.12 5.25
CA VAL A 163 -26.45 17.49 5.49
C VAL A 163 -24.97 17.65 5.16
N ARG A 164 -24.61 18.80 4.58
CA ARG A 164 -23.22 19.22 4.49
C ARG A 164 -22.84 19.95 5.76
N THR A 165 -21.63 19.70 6.22
CA THR A 165 -21.08 20.29 7.43
C THR A 165 -19.69 20.83 7.19
N LEU A 166 -19.35 21.96 7.80
CA LEU A 166 -18.06 22.63 7.69
C LEU A 166 -17.49 22.82 9.09
N ALA A 167 -16.22 22.47 9.24
CA ALA A 167 -15.45 22.68 10.45
C ALA A 167 -13.96 22.55 10.14
N ALA A 168 -13.10 23.15 10.95
CA ALA A 168 -11.65 22.94 10.84
C ALA A 168 -11.29 21.45 10.94
N ALA A 169 -10.19 21.02 10.32
CA ALA A 169 -9.76 19.63 10.35
C ALA A 169 -9.56 19.09 11.77
N GLY A 170 -8.90 19.87 12.64
CA GLY A 170 -8.78 19.55 14.07
C GLY A 170 -10.12 19.31 14.78
N THR A 171 -11.17 20.07 14.45
CA THR A 171 -12.53 19.87 15.00
C THR A 171 -13.10 18.51 14.62
N TRP A 172 -12.98 18.13 13.34
CA TRP A 172 -13.41 16.82 12.88
C TRP A 172 -12.62 15.69 13.51
N LEU A 173 -11.30 15.84 13.63
CA LEU A 173 -10.44 14.86 14.27
C LEU A 173 -10.80 14.67 15.74
N ASN A 174 -11.14 15.74 16.47
CA ASN A 174 -11.60 15.65 17.86
C ASN A 174 -12.91 14.87 17.97
N LEU A 175 -13.90 15.19 17.12
CA LEU A 175 -15.19 14.49 17.08
C LEU A 175 -15.03 12.99 16.75
N LEU A 176 -14.20 12.68 15.75
CA LEU A 176 -13.91 11.31 15.34
C LEU A 176 -13.14 10.51 16.40
N ARG A 177 -12.31 11.17 17.22
CA ARG A 177 -11.57 10.52 18.32
C ARG A 177 -12.43 10.28 19.56
N ALA A 178 -13.43 11.12 19.79
CA ALA A 178 -14.35 10.99 20.92
C ALA A 178 -15.34 9.82 20.76
N THR A 179 -15.48 9.26 19.55
CA THR A 179 -16.47 8.23 19.24
C THR A 179 -15.92 7.09 18.37
N GLU A 180 -16.51 5.91 18.46
CA GLU A 180 -16.04 4.72 17.75
C GLU A 180 -16.60 4.65 16.31
N TRP A 181 -15.97 5.36 15.38
CA TRP A 181 -16.33 5.30 13.96
C TRP A 181 -15.75 4.06 13.28
N THR A 182 -16.57 3.38 12.49
CA THR A 182 -16.16 2.25 11.66
C THR A 182 -15.82 2.74 10.25
N PRO A 183 -14.56 2.66 9.78
CA PRO A 183 -14.20 3.10 8.44
C PRO A 183 -14.78 2.17 7.37
N HIS A 184 -15.26 2.74 6.28
CA HIS A 184 -15.68 1.95 5.12
C HIS A 184 -14.47 1.32 4.46
N ARG A 185 -14.48 -0.01 4.34
CA ARG A 185 -13.49 -0.77 3.59
C ARG A 185 -14.01 -1.04 2.19
N ALA A 186 -13.13 -0.97 1.20
CA ALA A 186 -13.45 -1.48 -0.13
C ALA A 186 -13.83 -2.95 -0.03
N PRO A 187 -14.92 -3.41 -0.66
CA PRO A 187 -15.15 -4.83 -0.77
C PRO A 187 -14.02 -5.45 -1.58
N LEU A 188 -13.47 -6.58 -1.11
CA LEU A 188 -12.36 -7.26 -1.78
C LEU A 188 -12.67 -7.59 -3.25
N SER A 189 -13.96 -7.70 -3.60
CA SER A 189 -14.43 -7.91 -4.97
C SER A 189 -14.01 -6.84 -5.96
N GLU A 190 -13.82 -5.59 -5.53
CA GLU A 190 -13.29 -4.53 -6.40
C GLU A 190 -11.85 -4.84 -6.85
N LEU A 191 -11.11 -5.61 -6.06
CA LEU A 191 -9.72 -5.98 -6.36
C LEU A 191 -9.63 -7.27 -7.17
N PHE A 192 -10.71 -8.03 -7.36
CA PHE A 192 -10.64 -9.34 -8.03
C PHE A 192 -10.13 -9.26 -9.46
N GLY A 193 -10.40 -8.16 -10.19
CA GLY A 193 -9.90 -7.97 -11.54
C GLY A 193 -8.41 -7.62 -11.64
N LEU A 194 -7.75 -7.32 -10.51
CA LEU A 194 -6.33 -6.97 -10.49
C LEU A 194 -5.49 -8.20 -10.82
N ALA A 195 -4.77 -8.16 -11.93
CA ALA A 195 -3.87 -9.24 -12.33
C ALA A 195 -2.60 -9.20 -11.46
N VAL A 196 -2.31 -10.32 -10.79
CA VAL A 196 -1.08 -10.54 -10.05
C VAL A 196 -0.13 -11.38 -10.91
N GLU A 197 1.16 -11.07 -10.84
CA GLU A 197 2.22 -11.80 -11.54
C GLU A 197 3.16 -12.42 -10.50
N MET A 198 3.36 -13.74 -10.57
CA MET A 198 4.14 -14.49 -9.57
C MET A 198 5.21 -15.35 -10.26
N PRO A 199 6.46 -15.33 -9.79
CA PRO A 199 7.52 -16.12 -10.38
C PRO A 199 7.30 -17.62 -10.15
N VAL A 200 7.48 -18.40 -11.21
CA VAL A 200 7.52 -19.87 -11.16
C VAL A 200 8.95 -20.29 -10.87
N ARG A 201 9.29 -20.40 -9.59
CA ARG A 201 10.61 -20.81 -9.14
C ARG A 201 10.74 -22.32 -9.14
N ILE A 202 11.71 -22.83 -9.89
CA ILE A 202 11.99 -24.26 -10.02
C ILE A 202 12.94 -24.74 -8.94
N ALA A 203 13.93 -23.93 -8.59
CA ALA A 203 14.89 -24.27 -7.56
C ALA A 203 15.60 -23.03 -7.01
N ARG A 204 16.31 -23.22 -5.91
CA ARG A 204 17.28 -22.27 -5.35
C ARG A 204 18.62 -22.97 -5.13
N HIS A 205 19.71 -22.23 -5.27
CA HIS A 205 21.04 -22.69 -4.91
C HIS A 205 21.88 -21.56 -4.31
N THR A 206 22.64 -21.84 -3.25
CA THR A 206 23.56 -20.89 -2.65
C THR A 206 25.00 -21.32 -2.87
N LEU A 207 25.83 -20.40 -3.37
CA LEU A 207 27.25 -20.64 -3.59
C LEU A 207 28.09 -19.40 -3.26
N PRO A 208 29.37 -19.55 -2.86
CA PRO A 208 30.24 -18.41 -2.60
C PRO A 208 30.51 -17.61 -3.88
N ALA A 209 30.74 -16.30 -3.74
CA ALA A 209 30.97 -15.40 -4.87
C ALA A 209 32.16 -15.83 -5.75
N SER A 210 33.20 -16.44 -5.18
CA SER A 210 34.33 -17.04 -5.93
C SER A 210 33.88 -18.13 -6.90
N ALA A 211 33.05 -19.07 -6.45
CA ALA A 211 32.49 -20.11 -7.31
C ALA A 211 31.59 -19.51 -8.39
N LEU A 212 30.81 -18.47 -8.05
CA LEU A 212 29.92 -17.78 -8.99
C LEU A 212 30.69 -17.08 -10.12
N LYS A 213 31.84 -16.48 -9.80
CA LYS A 213 32.75 -15.87 -10.79
C LYS A 213 33.32 -16.89 -11.78
N ALA A 214 33.50 -18.13 -11.33
CA ALA A 214 34.05 -19.21 -12.15
C ALA A 214 33.02 -19.91 -13.05
N VAL A 215 31.72 -19.70 -12.82
CA VAL A 215 30.66 -20.32 -13.63
C VAL A 215 30.78 -19.89 -15.10
N ALA A 216 30.61 -20.84 -15.99
CA ALA A 216 30.64 -20.65 -17.44
C ALA A 216 29.47 -21.38 -18.13
N ALA A 217 29.22 -21.03 -19.38
CA ALA A 217 28.29 -21.79 -20.21
C ALA A 217 28.81 -23.23 -20.40
N GLY A 218 27.93 -24.21 -20.17
CA GLY A 218 28.24 -25.63 -20.16
C GLY A 218 28.29 -26.25 -18.77
N ASP A 219 28.49 -25.45 -17.72
CA ASP A 219 28.49 -25.94 -16.34
C ASP A 219 27.13 -26.48 -15.93
N ILE A 220 27.12 -27.39 -14.96
CA ILE A 220 25.89 -27.98 -14.41
C ILE A 220 25.82 -27.62 -12.93
N ILE A 221 24.73 -26.96 -12.54
CA ILE A 221 24.41 -26.66 -11.15
C ILE A 221 23.34 -27.63 -10.68
N VAL A 222 23.65 -28.39 -9.63
CA VAL A 222 22.68 -29.19 -8.89
C VAL A 222 22.17 -28.34 -7.72
N PRO A 223 20.91 -27.91 -7.71
CA PRO A 223 20.38 -27.02 -6.67
C PRO A 223 20.30 -27.71 -5.31
N ASP A 224 20.50 -26.93 -4.24
CA ASP A 224 20.31 -27.42 -2.86
C ASP A 224 18.83 -27.53 -2.48
N SER A 225 17.98 -26.71 -3.11
CA SER A 225 16.56 -26.60 -2.79
C SER A 225 15.72 -26.67 -4.07
N PRO A 226 15.52 -27.86 -4.66
CA PRO A 226 14.64 -28.05 -5.80
C PRO A 226 13.17 -28.04 -5.36
N ASN A 227 12.34 -27.28 -6.07
CA ASN A 227 10.87 -27.31 -5.91
C ASN A 227 10.21 -28.35 -6.83
N PHE A 228 10.96 -28.90 -7.78
CA PHE A 228 10.46 -29.84 -8.79
C PHE A 228 11.34 -31.06 -8.89
N MET A 229 10.71 -32.17 -9.28
CA MET A 229 11.32 -33.44 -9.62
C MET A 229 11.44 -33.58 -11.14
N CYS A 230 12.30 -34.49 -11.61
CA CYS A 230 12.48 -34.77 -13.04
C CYS A 230 11.22 -35.32 -13.73
N ASP A 231 10.25 -35.85 -12.97
CA ASP A 231 8.96 -36.31 -13.49
C ASP A 231 7.96 -35.17 -13.76
N GLY A 232 8.36 -33.92 -13.50
CA GLY A 232 7.56 -32.72 -13.69
C GLY A 232 6.61 -32.40 -12.53
N THR A 233 6.58 -33.20 -11.47
CA THR A 233 5.86 -32.86 -10.24
C THR A 233 6.68 -31.91 -9.38
N GLY A 234 6.01 -31.04 -8.65
CA GLY A 234 6.69 -30.07 -7.80
C GLY A 234 5.74 -29.20 -7.00
N ALA A 235 6.26 -28.10 -6.46
CA ALA A 235 5.52 -27.10 -5.71
C ALA A 235 5.75 -25.70 -6.29
N ILE A 236 4.69 -24.90 -6.34
CA ILE A 236 4.75 -23.48 -6.70
C ILE A 236 4.08 -22.62 -5.64
N ARG A 237 4.49 -21.35 -5.56
CA ARG A 237 3.85 -20.34 -4.71
C ARG A 237 2.99 -19.40 -5.56
N LEU A 238 1.71 -19.30 -5.20
CA LEU A 238 0.73 -18.39 -5.81
C LEU A 238 0.24 -17.43 -4.72
N GLY A 239 1.09 -16.45 -4.38
CA GLY A 239 0.92 -15.64 -3.17
C GLY A 239 1.20 -16.47 -1.92
N ALA A 240 0.29 -16.42 -0.93
CA ALA A 240 0.38 -17.24 0.29
C ALA A 240 -0.01 -18.72 0.05
N VAL A 241 -0.53 -19.05 -1.14
CA VAL A 241 -0.96 -20.42 -1.45
C VAL A 241 0.22 -21.24 -1.94
N HIS A 242 0.51 -22.33 -1.25
CA HIS A 242 1.44 -23.36 -1.73
C HIS A 242 0.66 -24.45 -2.45
N ALA A 243 0.97 -24.66 -3.73
CA ALA A 243 0.30 -25.64 -4.57
C ALA A 243 1.28 -26.71 -5.01
N HIS A 244 0.93 -27.98 -4.76
CA HIS A 244 1.56 -29.09 -5.45
C HIS A 244 1.00 -29.18 -6.87
N VAL A 245 1.89 -29.27 -7.83
CA VAL A 245 1.55 -29.19 -9.24
C VAL A 245 2.23 -30.28 -10.06
N ARG A 246 1.64 -30.58 -11.22
CA ARG A 246 2.30 -31.29 -12.31
C ARG A 246 2.50 -30.34 -13.47
N TYR A 247 3.73 -30.23 -13.95
CA TYR A 247 4.04 -29.54 -15.19
C TYR A 247 3.44 -30.28 -16.39
N GLU A 248 2.72 -29.55 -17.22
CA GLU A 248 2.19 -30.01 -18.49
C GLU A 248 2.71 -29.07 -19.58
N ALA A 249 3.46 -29.63 -20.53
CA ALA A 249 4.03 -28.85 -21.61
C ALA A 249 2.92 -28.23 -22.50
N PRO A 250 3.13 -27.01 -23.02
CA PRO A 250 4.38 -26.26 -22.97
C PRO A 250 4.53 -25.34 -21.74
N CYS A 251 3.45 -24.78 -21.20
CA CYS A 251 3.52 -23.72 -20.19
C CYS A 251 2.36 -23.74 -19.20
N THR A 252 1.96 -24.94 -18.76
CA THR A 252 0.83 -25.11 -17.84
C THR A 252 1.23 -25.96 -16.64
N PHE A 253 0.63 -25.68 -15.50
CA PHE A 253 0.68 -26.53 -14.31
C PHE A 253 -0.73 -26.97 -13.95
N THR A 254 -0.92 -28.25 -13.70
CA THR A 254 -2.16 -28.77 -13.10
C THR A 254 -1.97 -28.87 -11.59
N ILE A 255 -2.80 -28.18 -10.81
CA ILE A 255 -2.78 -28.28 -9.35
C ILE A 255 -3.24 -29.68 -8.94
N ILE A 256 -2.39 -30.40 -8.24
CA ILE A 256 -2.70 -31.72 -7.67
C ILE A 256 -3.32 -31.53 -6.29
N ALA A 257 -2.73 -30.65 -5.47
CA ALA A 257 -3.17 -30.37 -4.11
C ALA A 257 -2.77 -28.95 -3.70
N LEU A 258 -3.48 -28.40 -2.70
CA LEU A 258 -3.14 -27.15 -2.04
C LEU A 258 -2.74 -27.47 -0.60
N GLU A 259 -1.63 -26.92 -0.13
CA GLU A 259 -1.26 -27.04 1.29
C GLU A 259 -2.00 -25.96 2.09
N ASN A 260 -2.81 -26.38 3.06
CA ASN A 260 -3.34 -25.49 4.08
C ASN A 260 -2.29 -25.32 5.18
N ARG A 261 -1.32 -24.42 5.01
CA ARG A 261 -0.53 -23.97 6.16
C ARG A 261 -1.38 -22.98 6.95
N VAL A 262 -1.86 -23.41 8.11
CA VAL A 262 -2.13 -22.48 9.22
C VAL A 262 -0.76 -21.95 9.61
N GLU A 263 -0.48 -20.67 9.35
CA GLU A 263 0.81 -20.04 9.64
C GLU A 263 1.10 -20.12 11.14
N THR A 264 2.00 -21.02 11.55
CA THR A 264 2.90 -20.69 12.64
C THR A 264 3.93 -19.74 12.04
N ILE A 265 3.95 -18.50 12.54
CA ILE A 265 4.89 -17.43 12.18
C ILE A 265 6.27 -17.84 12.71
N GLU A 266 6.91 -18.82 12.08
CA GLU A 266 8.28 -19.24 12.35
C GLU A 266 8.85 -19.72 11.02
N GLN A 267 9.30 -18.80 10.15
CA GLN A 267 10.39 -19.05 9.17
C GLN A 267 10.75 -17.87 8.25
N ASP A 268 10.05 -16.74 8.24
CA ASP A 268 10.38 -15.60 7.35
C ASP A 268 11.02 -14.39 8.06
N VAL A 269 11.55 -14.53 9.29
CA VAL A 269 12.25 -13.43 10.00
C VAL A 269 13.78 -13.59 10.04
N ASN A 270 14.35 -14.70 9.55
CA ASN A 270 15.78 -14.96 9.75
C ASN A 270 16.73 -14.48 8.63
N ASP A 271 16.34 -13.46 7.85
CA ASP A 271 17.17 -12.97 6.73
C ASP A 271 17.99 -11.69 7.05
N TYR A 272 17.90 -11.12 8.26
CA TYR A 272 18.67 -9.90 8.63
C TYR A 272 19.06 -9.77 10.11
N ALA A 273 19.25 -10.86 10.85
CA ALA A 273 19.70 -10.76 12.25
C ALA A 273 20.69 -11.88 12.61
N ASP A 274 21.96 -11.66 12.26
CA ASP A 274 23.13 -12.14 13.02
C ASP A 274 24.39 -11.53 12.38
N ASP A 275 24.74 -10.31 12.81
CA ASP A 275 26.13 -9.85 12.98
C ASP A 275 26.14 -8.40 13.52
N PHE A 276 25.79 -8.25 14.80
CA PHE A 276 26.24 -7.10 15.58
C PHE A 276 27.09 -7.64 16.72
N ASP A 277 28.40 -7.75 16.48
CA ASP A 277 29.39 -7.95 17.54
C ASP A 277 29.54 -6.63 18.32
N GLU A 278 28.99 -6.62 19.53
CA GLU A 278 28.97 -5.47 20.46
C GLU A 278 30.31 -5.31 21.21
N SER A 279 31.45 -5.43 20.52
CA SER A 279 32.77 -5.41 21.16
C SER A 279 33.77 -4.34 20.66
N LEU A 280 33.37 -3.44 19.77
CA LEU A 280 34.24 -2.34 19.29
C LEU A 280 33.80 -0.96 19.79
N VAL A 281 33.79 -0.77 21.11
CA VAL A 281 33.83 0.56 21.76
C VAL A 281 34.82 0.56 22.90
N ALA A 282 36.11 0.53 22.56
CA ALA A 282 37.18 0.98 23.44
C ALA A 282 38.28 1.60 22.58
N ASP A 283 38.85 2.69 23.08
CA ASP A 283 40.04 3.39 22.58
C ASP A 283 39.81 4.48 21.53
N MET A 284 39.16 5.56 21.97
CA MET A 284 39.45 6.87 21.38
C MET A 284 39.56 7.94 22.47
N GLU A 285 40.72 8.00 23.12
CA GLU A 285 41.17 9.17 23.88
C GLU A 285 42.60 9.56 23.49
N GLY A 286 42.74 10.79 23.01
CA GLY A 286 43.90 11.64 23.27
C GLY A 286 45.04 11.61 22.25
N SER A 287 45.11 12.66 21.42
CA SER A 287 46.22 13.63 21.53
C SER A 287 45.96 14.88 20.70
N ALA A 288 46.18 16.01 21.34
CA ALA A 288 46.12 17.35 20.79
C ALA A 288 47.45 17.77 20.12
N ALA A 289 47.35 18.87 19.37
CA ALA A 289 48.40 19.78 18.88
C ALA A 289 49.30 19.28 17.72
N ASP A 290 49.25 19.94 16.57
CA ASP A 290 50.04 21.16 16.36
C ASP A 290 49.55 21.94 15.13
N GLU A 291 49.51 23.27 15.25
CA GLU A 291 49.22 24.20 14.16
C GLU A 291 50.51 24.65 13.47
N SER A 292 50.38 24.92 12.17
CA SER A 292 51.20 25.87 11.41
C SER A 292 52.58 25.40 10.93
N MET A 293 52.81 25.46 9.61
CA MET A 293 53.57 26.58 9.03
C MET A 293 53.79 26.35 7.53
N LEU A 294 53.27 27.29 6.74
CA LEU A 294 53.70 27.56 5.37
C LEU A 294 55.19 27.89 5.35
N THR A 295 55.98 27.14 4.60
CA THR A 295 57.21 27.67 3.99
C THR A 295 57.35 27.10 2.59
N ALA A 296 57.17 27.98 1.59
CA ALA A 296 57.61 27.75 0.23
C ALA A 296 59.13 27.54 0.22
N LEU A 297 59.64 26.75 -0.73
CA LEU A 297 60.71 27.13 -1.66
C LEU A 297 61.16 25.93 -2.51
N SER A 298 61.02 26.13 -3.82
CA SER A 298 62.00 25.82 -4.86
C SER A 298 62.23 24.37 -5.31
N GLY A 299 62.15 24.19 -6.63
CA GLY A 299 63.22 23.54 -7.38
C GLY A 299 62.83 22.30 -8.16
N ASP A 300 62.73 22.50 -9.48
CA ASP A 300 63.23 21.61 -10.52
C ASP A 300 62.43 20.34 -10.86
N ASP A 301 61.62 20.55 -11.90
CA ASP A 301 61.21 19.59 -12.94
C ASP A 301 62.44 18.86 -13.51
N GLU A 302 62.56 17.56 -13.26
CA GLU A 302 63.36 16.61 -14.04
C GLU A 302 62.56 15.30 -14.15
N PRO A 303 62.22 14.82 -15.36
CA PRO A 303 61.39 13.64 -15.55
C PRO A 303 62.21 12.36 -15.32
N ARG A 304 61.85 11.59 -14.31
CA ARG A 304 62.39 10.23 -14.11
C ARG A 304 61.49 9.22 -14.82
N GLU A 305 62.04 8.60 -15.86
CA GLU A 305 61.56 7.37 -16.48
C GLU A 305 61.55 6.24 -15.43
N GLN A 306 60.40 5.97 -14.82
CA GLN A 306 60.19 4.70 -14.10
C GLN A 306 58.68 4.46 -13.91
N ASP A 307 58.02 3.87 -14.92
CA ASP A 307 56.71 3.24 -14.72
C ASP A 307 56.55 2.04 -15.66
N ALA A 308 57.14 0.92 -15.22
CA ALA A 308 56.86 -0.41 -15.77
C ALA A 308 56.97 -1.46 -14.66
N ALA A 309 56.38 -1.17 -13.50
CA ALA A 309 56.05 -2.13 -12.46
C ALA A 309 55.16 -1.38 -11.47
N LEU A 310 53.86 -1.70 -11.44
CA LEU A 310 52.93 -1.60 -10.29
C LEU A 310 51.50 -1.75 -10.83
N ASP A 311 51.07 -3.00 -11.01
CA ASP A 311 49.64 -3.36 -10.97
C ASP A 311 49.48 -4.73 -10.29
N ALA A 312 50.34 -5.00 -9.31
CA ALA A 312 50.10 -6.09 -8.37
C ALA A 312 49.18 -5.51 -7.29
N PRO A 313 48.01 -6.12 -7.03
CA PRO A 313 47.12 -5.63 -5.99
C PRO A 313 47.89 -5.54 -4.67
N SER A 314 47.67 -4.45 -3.95
CA SER A 314 48.24 -4.28 -2.61
C SER A 314 47.76 -5.41 -1.69
N PRO A 315 48.51 -5.77 -0.63
CA PRO A 315 48.11 -6.84 0.29
C PRO A 315 46.70 -6.64 0.86
N GLU A 316 46.32 -5.39 1.13
CA GLU A 316 44.99 -5.02 1.64
C GLU A 316 43.90 -5.24 0.57
N GLU A 317 44.13 -4.88 -0.70
CA GLU A 317 43.20 -5.15 -1.81
C GLU A 317 43.03 -6.66 -2.07
N ALA A 318 44.10 -7.44 -1.91
CA ALA A 318 44.06 -8.89 -2.04
C ALA A 318 43.27 -9.55 -0.89
N GLU A 319 43.41 -9.06 0.34
CA GLU A 319 42.63 -9.52 1.49
C GLU A 319 41.14 -9.15 1.35
N HIS A 320 40.83 -7.92 0.94
CA HIS A 320 39.45 -7.48 0.71
C HIS A 320 38.77 -8.25 -0.44
N ALA A 321 39.50 -8.51 -1.53
CA ALA A 321 39.00 -9.35 -2.62
C ALA A 321 38.73 -10.79 -2.16
N SER A 322 39.60 -11.33 -1.29
CA SER A 322 39.45 -12.67 -0.71
C SER A 322 38.27 -12.76 0.26
N ALA A 323 37.96 -11.70 1.00
CA ALA A 323 36.77 -11.62 1.85
C ALA A 323 35.49 -11.65 1.00
N LEU A 324 35.44 -10.86 -0.08
CA LEU A 324 34.29 -10.84 -1.00
C LEU A 324 34.05 -12.19 -1.68
N ASP A 325 35.10 -12.96 -1.93
CA ASP A 325 35.03 -14.28 -2.57
C ASP A 325 34.29 -15.34 -1.75
N THR A 326 34.15 -15.13 -0.44
CA THR A 326 33.46 -16.06 0.49
C THR A 326 31.99 -15.72 0.69
N VAL A 327 31.54 -14.54 0.25
CA VAL A 327 30.16 -14.07 0.43
C VAL A 327 29.18 -15.05 -0.23
N PRO A 328 28.20 -15.60 0.51
CA PRO A 328 27.21 -16.51 -0.05
C PRO A 328 26.24 -15.76 -0.96
N VAL A 329 26.13 -16.20 -2.21
CA VAL A 329 25.20 -15.66 -3.19
C VAL A 329 24.13 -16.70 -3.49
N THR A 330 22.87 -16.30 -3.29
CA THR A 330 21.71 -17.13 -3.64
C THR A 330 21.30 -16.90 -5.09
N LEU A 331 21.16 -17.99 -5.83
CA LEU A 331 20.60 -18.06 -7.17
C LEU A 331 19.18 -18.61 -7.12
N ASP A 332 18.27 -17.92 -7.79
CA ASP A 332 16.91 -18.37 -8.06
C ASP A 332 16.79 -18.79 -9.53
N PHE A 333 16.28 -20.01 -9.74
CA PHE A 333 16.04 -20.56 -11.07
C PHE A 333 14.54 -20.46 -11.39
N GLU A 334 14.17 -19.60 -12.34
CA GLU A 334 12.78 -19.30 -12.67
C GLU A 334 12.42 -19.77 -14.09
N MET A 335 11.34 -20.55 -14.23
CA MET A 335 10.82 -21.02 -15.53
C MET A 335 9.88 -20.01 -16.19
N GLY A 336 9.60 -18.89 -15.53
CA GLY A 336 8.72 -17.84 -16.02
C GLY A 336 7.83 -17.30 -14.91
N LYS A 337 6.69 -16.73 -15.30
CA LYS A 337 5.76 -16.11 -14.37
C LYS A 337 4.33 -16.52 -14.66
N ALA A 338 3.63 -16.94 -13.63
CA ALA A 338 2.18 -17.13 -13.67
C ALA A 338 1.51 -15.75 -13.58
N ARG A 339 0.44 -15.52 -14.33
CA ARG A 339 -0.34 -14.28 -14.25
C ARG A 339 -1.83 -14.60 -14.24
N MET A 340 -2.53 -14.15 -13.21
CA MET A 340 -3.97 -14.35 -13.05
C MET A 340 -4.59 -13.26 -12.18
N PRO A 341 -5.90 -12.99 -12.34
CA PRO A 341 -6.64 -12.07 -11.48
C PRO A 341 -6.69 -12.56 -10.02
N LEU A 342 -6.70 -11.63 -9.07
CA LEU A 342 -6.80 -11.91 -7.64
C LEU A 342 -8.05 -12.75 -7.29
N GLY A 343 -9.14 -12.58 -8.05
CA GLY A 343 -10.34 -13.40 -7.91
C GLY A 343 -10.10 -14.89 -8.20
N GLU A 344 -9.28 -15.21 -9.21
CA GLU A 344 -8.95 -16.61 -9.58
C GLU A 344 -8.07 -17.29 -8.52
N LEU A 345 -7.14 -16.54 -7.90
CA LEU A 345 -6.33 -17.05 -6.78
C LEU A 345 -7.19 -17.60 -5.63
N ARG A 346 -8.37 -17.01 -5.40
CA ARG A 346 -9.29 -17.46 -4.33
C ARG A 346 -10.05 -18.73 -4.65
N THR A 347 -10.15 -19.06 -5.93
CA THR A 347 -10.92 -20.22 -6.43
C THR A 347 -10.00 -21.37 -6.84
N LEU A 348 -8.70 -21.27 -6.58
CA LEU A 348 -7.76 -22.35 -6.85
C LEU A 348 -8.18 -23.61 -6.09
N GLY A 349 -8.03 -24.75 -6.76
CA GLY A 349 -8.26 -26.05 -6.18
C GLY A 349 -7.54 -27.14 -6.96
N PRO A 350 -7.56 -28.38 -6.47
CA PRO A 350 -7.15 -29.54 -7.24
C PRO A 350 -7.83 -29.57 -8.62
N GLY A 351 -7.07 -29.81 -9.68
CA GLY A 351 -7.50 -29.82 -11.07
C GLY A 351 -7.45 -28.46 -11.77
N THR A 352 -7.20 -27.35 -11.06
CA THR A 352 -7.02 -26.04 -11.70
C THR A 352 -5.77 -26.04 -12.58
N ILE A 353 -5.89 -25.52 -13.79
CA ILE A 353 -4.77 -25.33 -14.73
C ILE A 353 -4.26 -23.90 -14.57
N VAL A 354 -2.97 -23.77 -14.23
CA VAL A 354 -2.28 -22.51 -14.04
C VAL A 354 -1.33 -22.28 -15.22
N PRO A 355 -1.66 -21.36 -16.15
CA PRO A 355 -0.76 -21.00 -17.22
C PRO A 355 0.36 -20.08 -16.70
N PHE A 356 1.54 -20.22 -17.29
CA PHE A 356 2.64 -19.28 -17.08
C PHE A 356 3.26 -18.85 -18.42
N LYS A 357 4.06 -17.78 -18.39
CA LYS A 357 4.73 -17.23 -19.57
C LYS A 357 6.20 -16.96 -19.27
N GLY A 358 7.02 -16.88 -20.31
CA GLY A 358 8.39 -16.36 -20.20
C GLY A 358 9.49 -17.41 -20.09
N GLY A 359 9.18 -18.70 -20.13
CA GLY A 359 10.20 -19.75 -20.18
C GLY A 359 9.64 -21.14 -20.46
N SER A 360 10.52 -22.12 -20.39
CA SER A 360 10.25 -23.54 -20.59
C SER A 360 11.36 -24.34 -19.90
N PRO A 361 11.25 -25.67 -19.79
CA PRO A 361 12.35 -26.50 -19.29
C PRO A 361 13.67 -26.29 -20.06
N ALA A 362 13.61 -25.89 -21.33
CA ALA A 362 14.80 -25.61 -22.16
C ALA A 362 15.36 -24.18 -22.00
N SER A 363 14.67 -23.30 -21.26
CA SER A 363 15.09 -21.92 -21.03
C SER A 363 14.60 -21.43 -19.68
N ILE A 364 15.44 -21.63 -18.67
CA ILE A 364 15.29 -21.18 -17.28
C ILE A 364 16.11 -19.91 -17.09
N ALA A 365 15.50 -18.88 -16.50
CA ALA A 365 16.20 -17.67 -16.09
C ALA A 365 16.96 -17.94 -14.78
N ILE A 366 18.20 -17.47 -14.69
CA ILE A 366 19.01 -17.56 -13.47
C ILE A 366 19.13 -16.15 -12.91
N LEU A 367 18.61 -15.93 -11.71
CA LEU A 367 18.54 -14.61 -11.07
C LEU A 367 19.24 -14.61 -9.72
N SER A 368 19.73 -13.45 -9.30
CA SER A 368 20.13 -13.20 -7.91
C SER A 368 19.60 -11.84 -7.49
N ALA A 369 18.89 -11.78 -6.35
CA ALA A 369 18.19 -10.58 -5.87
C ALA A 369 17.35 -9.87 -6.96
N GLY A 370 16.69 -10.66 -7.82
CA GLY A 370 15.88 -10.16 -8.94
C GLY A 370 16.66 -9.71 -10.18
N ARG A 371 18.01 -9.67 -10.15
CA ARG A 371 18.84 -9.39 -11.32
C ARG A 371 19.11 -10.67 -12.08
N GLN A 372 18.79 -10.70 -13.38
CA GLN A 372 19.13 -11.82 -14.23
C GLN A 372 20.64 -11.88 -14.49
N LEU A 373 21.26 -13.01 -14.17
CA LEU A 373 22.69 -13.29 -14.38
C LEU A 373 22.95 -14.12 -15.63
N GLY A 374 21.98 -14.94 -16.03
CA GLY A 374 22.13 -15.86 -17.15
C GLY A 374 20.86 -16.64 -17.49
N ARG A 375 21.06 -17.69 -18.27
CA ARG A 375 20.05 -18.68 -18.62
C ARG A 375 20.64 -20.08 -18.56
N GLY A 376 19.77 -21.05 -18.30
CA GLY A 376 20.10 -22.46 -18.34
C GLY A 376 18.94 -23.28 -18.90
N GLU A 377 19.16 -24.58 -18.95
CA GLU A 377 18.15 -25.58 -19.28
C GLU A 377 18.13 -26.65 -18.20
N LEU A 378 16.95 -27.23 -17.97
CA LEU A 378 16.78 -28.35 -17.05
C LEU A 378 17.36 -29.62 -17.68
N VAL A 379 18.18 -30.31 -16.89
CA VAL A 379 18.77 -31.61 -17.23
C VAL A 379 18.60 -32.57 -16.04
N ASP A 380 18.55 -33.87 -16.34
CA ASP A 380 18.54 -34.93 -15.34
C ASP A 380 19.96 -35.47 -15.17
N VAL A 381 20.48 -35.41 -13.94
CA VAL A 381 21.78 -35.98 -13.56
C VAL A 381 21.52 -37.01 -12.47
N ASP A 382 21.62 -38.29 -12.82
CA ASP A 382 21.43 -39.42 -11.90
C ASP A 382 20.10 -39.39 -11.13
N GLY A 383 19.02 -38.89 -11.75
CA GLY A 383 17.70 -38.76 -11.14
C GLY A 383 17.51 -37.47 -10.35
N GLN A 384 18.50 -36.57 -10.33
CA GLN A 384 18.43 -35.26 -9.70
C GLN A 384 18.20 -34.17 -10.74
N LEU A 385 17.29 -33.25 -10.43
CA LEU A 385 17.02 -32.08 -11.25
C LEU A 385 18.21 -31.12 -11.18
N ALA A 386 18.84 -30.86 -12.31
CA ALA A 386 19.97 -29.95 -12.41
C ALA A 386 19.76 -28.92 -13.53
N ILE A 387 20.51 -27.83 -13.48
CA ILE A 387 20.47 -26.76 -14.49
C ILE A 387 21.80 -26.73 -15.21
N ARG A 388 21.79 -27.02 -16.52
CA ARG A 388 22.94 -26.77 -17.39
C ARG A 388 22.92 -25.32 -17.83
N ILE A 389 24.00 -24.59 -17.56
CA ILE A 389 24.15 -23.19 -17.92
C ILE A 389 24.31 -23.08 -19.43
N THR A 390 23.45 -22.30 -20.09
CA THR A 390 23.49 -22.07 -21.54
C THR A 390 24.06 -20.69 -21.86
N GLN A 391 23.80 -19.72 -20.99
CA GLN A 391 24.30 -18.35 -21.11
C GLN A 391 24.67 -17.84 -19.71
N TRP A 392 25.87 -17.31 -19.57
CA TRP A 392 26.37 -16.75 -18.31
C TRP A 392 27.11 -15.46 -18.60
N GLY A 393 26.81 -14.40 -17.83
CA GLY A 393 27.57 -13.16 -17.92
C GLY A 393 27.53 -12.50 -19.30
N ARG A 394 26.40 -11.85 -19.63
CA ARG A 394 26.28 -10.73 -20.58
C ARG A 394 24.82 -10.31 -20.66
N THR A 395 24.53 -9.08 -20.25
CA THR A 395 23.58 -8.22 -20.98
C THR A 395 24.40 -7.19 -21.73
#